data_AF-A0A841EXP0-F1
#
_entry.id   AF-A0A841EXP0-F1
#
_cell.length_a   1.000
_cell.length_b   1.000
_cell.length_c   1.000
_cell.angle_alpha   90.00
_cell.angle_beta   90.00
_cell.angle_gamma   90.00
#
_symmetry.space_group_name_H-M   'P 1'
#
loop_
_entity.id
_entity.type
_entity.pdbx_description
1 polymer ?
#
loop_
_entity_poly.entity_id
_entity_poly.type
_entity_poly.pdbx_seq_one_letter_code
_entity_poly.pdbx_strand_id
1 'polypeptide(L)'
;MSKNQRAIECYENNEYDAALALFRAALSESRNVQSLTNLAWIYYHEEGNVEGAMKLLQEALNLNPASHFPYSLLGEILVREERWAEGAAVLLRSIAIETSKEACNNLAVAKYHLGEWDQAAALFLQSAEPSDYAMYSHIYCLIKMGRMNEAKHMLHAFSEQDEHFAGEVHVAELYVELQCFSEAVHWFKKSWNTYYKSPDWVCRYIYALVQMNAMQAAIEITEQCIQLKQDDIEEEQAELCEEEWTESDQAVYLKQLETEKQEYTHILAKISEGYVPPLDFMTSVNSVCYLFGCSRHGHSEYKD
;
A
#
# COMPACT_ATOMS: atom_id res chain seq x y z
N MET A 1 -22.54 29.60 5.35
CA MET A 1 -21.56 28.58 4.94
C MET A 1 -20.40 29.30 4.28
N SER A 2 -19.16 29.13 4.77
CA SER A 2 -17.99 29.76 4.14
C SER A 2 -17.75 29.17 2.74
N LYS A 3 -17.03 29.88 1.87
CA LYS A 3 -16.64 29.31 0.55
C LYS A 3 -15.88 28.00 0.72
N ASN A 4 -15.06 27.90 1.77
CA ASN A 4 -14.33 26.68 2.11
C ASN A 4 -15.27 25.51 2.43
N GLN A 5 -16.28 25.74 3.27
CA GLN A 5 -17.23 24.67 3.63
C GLN A 5 -18.04 24.20 2.42
N ARG A 6 -18.47 25.13 1.55
CA ARG A 6 -19.10 24.78 0.27
C ARG A 6 -18.17 24.00 -0.66
N ALA A 7 -16.89 24.35 -0.69
CA ALA A 7 -15.90 23.64 -1.51
C ALA A 7 -15.74 22.20 -1.04
N ILE A 8 -15.68 21.97 0.28
CA ILE A 8 -15.63 20.63 0.88
C ILE A 8 -16.90 19.84 0.58
N GLU A 9 -18.08 20.45 0.69
CA GLU A 9 -19.34 19.79 0.33
C GLU A 9 -19.38 19.38 -1.15
N CYS A 10 -18.96 20.26 -2.08
CA CYS A 10 -18.83 19.90 -3.49
C CYS A 10 -17.83 18.75 -3.69
N TYR A 11 -16.69 18.79 -3.00
CA TYR A 11 -15.67 17.74 -3.07
C TYR A 11 -16.23 16.39 -2.60
N GLU A 12 -16.93 16.37 -1.46
CA GLU A 12 -17.56 15.16 -0.92
C GLU A 12 -18.68 14.59 -1.81
N ASN A 13 -19.29 15.44 -2.65
CA ASN A 13 -20.28 15.04 -3.66
C ASN A 13 -19.67 14.70 -5.03
N ASN A 14 -18.34 14.60 -5.13
CA ASN A 14 -17.59 14.38 -6.38
C ASN A 14 -17.77 15.50 -7.44
N GLU A 15 -18.17 16.70 -7.02
CA GLU A 15 -18.29 17.88 -7.89
C GLU A 15 -16.95 18.63 -7.96
N TYR A 16 -15.91 17.96 -8.48
CA TYR A 16 -14.52 18.43 -8.36
C TYR A 16 -14.25 19.79 -9.01
N ASP A 17 -14.81 20.06 -10.20
CA ASP A 17 -14.68 21.37 -10.86
C ASP A 17 -15.26 22.52 -10.00
N ALA A 18 -16.42 22.27 -9.38
CA ALA A 18 -17.09 23.23 -8.50
C ALA A 18 -16.29 23.44 -7.21
N ALA A 19 -15.80 22.34 -6.61
CA ALA A 19 -14.93 22.37 -5.45
C ALA A 19 -13.65 23.18 -5.72
N LEU A 20 -13.01 22.94 -6.86
CA LEU A 20 -11.80 23.63 -7.28
C LEU A 20 -12.02 25.14 -7.46
N ALA A 21 -13.11 25.52 -8.14
CA ALA A 21 -13.47 26.92 -8.30
C ALA A 21 -13.72 27.60 -6.94
N LEU A 22 -14.37 26.90 -6.00
CA LEU A 22 -14.64 27.40 -4.66
C LEU A 22 -13.38 27.49 -3.79
N PHE A 23 -12.46 26.52 -3.86
CA PHE A 23 -11.17 26.58 -3.17
C PHE A 23 -10.30 27.73 -3.68
N ARG A 24 -10.22 27.94 -5.01
CA ARG A 24 -9.53 29.11 -5.60
C ARG A 24 -10.15 30.43 -5.15
N ALA A 25 -11.48 30.48 -5.08
CA ALA A 25 -12.19 31.66 -4.60
C ALA A 25 -11.97 31.89 -3.10
N ALA A 26 -11.91 30.84 -2.28
CA ALA A 26 -11.61 30.92 -0.85
C ALA A 26 -10.19 31.44 -0.60
N LEU A 27 -9.19 30.93 -1.34
CA LEU A 27 -7.81 31.43 -1.29
C LEU A 27 -7.69 32.91 -1.68
N SER A 28 -8.48 33.35 -2.67
CA SER A 28 -8.49 34.75 -3.12
C SER A 28 -9.12 35.70 -2.08
N GLU A 29 -10.06 35.21 -1.27
CA GLU A 29 -10.64 36.00 -0.17
C GLU A 29 -9.72 36.09 1.03
N SER A 30 -9.10 34.97 1.41
CA SER A 30 -8.19 34.89 2.54
C SER A 30 -7.07 33.92 2.23
N ARG A 31 -5.85 34.44 2.13
CA ARG A 31 -4.65 33.66 1.87
C ARG A 31 -4.02 33.25 3.19
N ASN A 32 -4.40 32.08 3.69
CA ASN A 32 -3.98 31.56 4.98
C ASN A 32 -3.66 30.06 4.89
N VAL A 33 -3.21 29.45 5.99
CA VAL A 33 -2.83 28.04 6.04
C VAL A 33 -3.94 27.13 5.52
N GLN A 34 -5.17 27.32 6.00
CA GLN A 34 -6.32 26.52 5.62
C GLN A 34 -6.62 26.60 4.12
N SER A 35 -6.72 27.80 3.55
CA SER A 35 -7.08 27.94 2.14
C SER A 35 -5.96 27.48 1.19
N LEU A 36 -4.69 27.64 1.59
CA LEU A 36 -3.55 27.12 0.86
C LEU A 36 -3.51 25.58 0.88
N THR A 37 -3.64 24.97 2.06
CA THR A 37 -3.62 23.51 2.20
C THR A 37 -4.81 22.85 1.52
N ASN A 38 -6.01 23.42 1.62
CA ASN A 38 -7.19 22.86 0.98
C ASN A 38 -7.13 22.95 -0.56
N LEU A 39 -6.56 24.03 -1.11
CA LEU A 39 -6.31 24.10 -2.55
C LEU A 39 -5.18 23.14 -2.98
N ALA A 40 -4.16 22.96 -2.14
CA ALA A 40 -3.11 21.99 -2.43
C ALA A 40 -3.64 20.55 -2.47
N TRP A 41 -4.57 20.20 -1.56
CA TRP A 41 -5.24 18.91 -1.54
C TRP A 41 -5.90 18.60 -2.89
N ILE A 42 -6.76 19.49 -3.39
CA ILE A 42 -7.46 19.25 -4.66
C ILE A 42 -6.51 19.27 -5.88
N TYR A 43 -5.45 20.09 -5.83
CA TYR A 43 -4.42 20.07 -6.86
C TYR A 43 -3.70 18.73 -6.93
N TYR A 44 -3.44 18.10 -5.80
CA TYR A 44 -2.77 16.81 -5.77
C TYR A 44 -3.68 15.67 -6.18
N HIS A 45 -4.84 15.54 -5.53
CA HIS A 45 -5.71 14.37 -5.69
C HIS A 45 -6.55 14.36 -6.97
N GLU A 46 -7.00 15.52 -7.45
CA GLU A 46 -7.92 15.58 -8.60
C GLU A 46 -7.24 16.07 -9.87
N GLU A 47 -6.36 17.07 -9.78
CA GLU A 47 -5.73 17.68 -10.96
C GLU A 47 -4.38 17.04 -11.32
N GLY A 48 -3.82 16.18 -10.46
CA GLY A 48 -2.47 15.62 -10.62
C GLY A 48 -1.36 16.69 -10.65
N ASN A 49 -1.66 17.91 -10.20
CA ASN A 49 -0.74 19.05 -10.22
C ASN A 49 0.15 19.04 -8.97
N VAL A 50 1.08 18.07 -8.94
CA VAL A 50 2.02 17.83 -7.85
C VAL A 50 2.84 19.10 -7.53
N GLU A 51 3.43 19.74 -8.53
CA GLU A 51 4.23 20.95 -8.32
C GLU A 51 3.41 22.11 -7.74
N GLY A 52 2.18 22.29 -8.22
CA GLY A 52 1.27 23.32 -7.74
C GLY A 52 0.91 23.09 -6.27
N ALA A 53 0.57 21.85 -5.91
CA ALA A 53 0.26 21.47 -4.54
C ALA A 53 1.46 21.73 -3.61
N MET A 54 2.66 21.29 -3.99
CA MET A 54 3.88 21.50 -3.19
C MET A 54 4.20 22.98 -2.98
N LYS A 55 4.04 23.84 -4.00
CA LYS A 55 4.27 25.29 -3.87
C LYS A 55 3.30 25.93 -2.87
N LEU A 56 2.02 25.56 -2.92
CA LEU A 56 1.01 26.05 -1.98
C LEU A 56 1.28 25.58 -0.55
N LEU A 57 1.70 24.32 -0.37
CA LEU A 57 2.06 23.78 0.94
C LEU A 57 3.28 24.46 1.53
N GLN A 58 4.31 24.70 0.72
CA GLN A 58 5.50 25.44 1.18
C GLN A 58 5.14 26.87 1.60
N GLU A 59 4.20 27.51 0.91
CA GLU A 59 3.68 28.81 1.32
C GLU A 59 2.91 28.74 2.64
N ALA A 60 2.04 27.73 2.82
CA ALA A 60 1.30 27.52 4.07
C ALA A 60 2.25 27.35 5.26
N LEU A 61 3.32 26.57 5.08
CA LEU A 61 4.37 26.36 6.08
C LEU A 61 5.14 27.65 6.42
N ASN A 62 5.35 28.53 5.45
CA ASN A 62 5.99 29.83 5.71
C ASN A 62 5.07 30.77 6.50
N LEU A 63 3.74 30.67 6.32
CA LEU A 63 2.77 31.45 7.09
C LEU A 63 2.63 30.96 8.54
N ASN A 64 2.61 29.65 8.74
CA ASN A 64 2.56 29.06 10.08
C ASN A 64 3.35 27.75 10.18
N PRO A 65 4.61 27.81 10.64
CA PRO A 65 5.44 26.62 10.85
C PRO A 65 4.96 25.69 11.98
N ALA A 66 3.93 26.06 12.74
CA ALA A 66 3.37 25.25 13.82
C ALA A 66 2.11 24.47 13.40
N SER A 67 1.70 24.53 12.13
CA SER A 67 0.58 23.72 11.61
C SER A 67 1.08 22.41 11.03
N HIS A 68 0.55 21.26 11.49
CA HIS A 68 1.06 19.95 11.09
C HIS A 68 0.47 19.44 9.76
N PHE A 69 -0.79 19.76 9.42
CA PHE A 69 -1.44 19.31 8.17
C PHE A 69 -0.63 19.60 6.89
N PRO A 70 -0.09 20.82 6.68
CA PRO A 70 0.71 21.06 5.49
C PRO A 70 2.01 20.23 5.48
N TYR A 71 2.62 19.93 6.64
CA TYR A 71 3.76 19.01 6.71
C TYR A 71 3.34 17.58 6.39
N SER A 72 2.22 17.08 6.93
CA SER A 72 1.72 15.73 6.63
C SER A 72 1.44 15.54 5.14
N LEU A 73 0.68 16.44 4.52
CA LEU A 73 0.35 16.35 3.10
C LEU A 73 1.60 16.51 2.22
N LEU A 74 2.48 17.48 2.50
CA LEU A 74 3.72 17.65 1.75
C LEU A 74 4.62 16.41 1.87
N GLY A 75 4.71 15.86 3.07
CA GLY A 75 5.45 14.64 3.37
C GLY A 75 4.91 13.43 2.62
N GLU A 76 3.58 13.24 2.61
CA GLU A 76 2.93 12.20 1.83
C GLU A 76 3.26 12.32 0.34
N ILE A 77 3.08 13.51 -0.24
CA ILE A 77 3.38 13.78 -1.66
C ILE A 77 4.84 13.43 -1.96
N LEU A 78 5.78 13.90 -1.13
CA LEU A 78 7.21 13.61 -1.31
C LEU A 78 7.53 12.11 -1.26
N VAL A 79 6.87 11.36 -0.38
CA VAL A 79 7.04 9.91 -0.28
C VAL A 79 6.46 9.20 -1.50
N ARG A 80 5.30 9.62 -2.01
CA ARG A 80 4.72 9.06 -3.24
C ARG A 80 5.55 9.36 -4.48
N GLU A 81 6.22 10.50 -4.52
CA GLU A 81 7.19 10.87 -5.58
C GLU A 81 8.59 10.24 -5.36
N GLU A 82 8.73 9.29 -4.44
CA GLU A 82 9.98 8.60 -4.10
C GLU A 82 11.12 9.52 -3.63
N ARG A 83 10.79 10.74 -3.19
CA ARG A 83 11.72 11.73 -2.63
C ARG A 83 11.92 11.45 -1.14
N TRP A 84 12.40 10.24 -0.83
CA TRP A 84 12.42 9.67 0.52
C TRP A 84 13.11 10.56 1.56
N ALA A 85 14.29 11.10 1.24
CA ALA A 85 15.05 11.93 2.18
C ALA A 85 14.33 13.24 2.52
N GLU A 86 13.71 13.88 1.53
CA GLU A 86 12.95 15.11 1.73
C GLU A 86 11.64 14.82 2.47
N GLY A 87 10.91 13.78 2.05
CA GLY A 87 9.69 13.33 2.72
C GLY A 87 9.94 13.00 4.19
N ALA A 88 11.03 12.31 4.49
CA ALA A 88 11.40 11.99 5.87
C ALA A 88 11.66 13.25 6.72
N ALA A 89 12.36 14.25 6.17
CA ALA A 89 12.63 15.50 6.88
C ALA A 89 11.35 16.30 7.16
N VAL A 90 10.42 16.33 6.20
CA VAL A 90 9.12 17.02 6.31
C VAL A 90 8.20 16.30 7.30
N LEU A 91 8.09 14.97 7.21
CA LEU A 91 7.24 14.18 8.12
C LEU A 91 7.74 14.18 9.56
N LEU A 92 9.06 14.22 9.76
CA LEU A 92 9.64 14.38 11.09
C LEU A 92 9.19 15.70 11.76
N ARG A 93 9.03 16.78 10.97
CA ARG A 93 8.46 18.04 11.46
C ARG A 93 6.98 17.91 11.79
N SER A 94 6.21 17.20 10.96
CA SER A 94 4.79 16.94 11.25
C SER A 94 4.60 16.25 12.59
N ILE A 95 5.27 15.10 12.80
CA ILE A 95 5.15 14.27 14.01
C ILE A 95 5.61 15.01 15.26
N ALA A 96 6.60 15.91 15.14
CA ALA A 96 7.07 16.75 16.24
C ALA A 96 6.07 17.83 16.69
N ILE A 97 5.12 18.19 15.83
CA ILE A 97 4.03 19.13 16.15
C ILE A 97 2.83 18.34 16.68
N GLU A 98 2.34 17.39 15.90
CA GLU A 98 1.22 16.51 16.24
C GLU A 98 1.50 15.12 15.63
N THR A 99 1.51 14.09 16.47
CA THR A 99 1.75 12.71 16.00
C THR A 99 0.45 12.12 15.45
N SER A 100 0.46 11.65 14.20
CA SER A 100 -0.63 10.88 13.59
C SER A 100 -0.15 9.53 13.06
N LYS A 101 -1.06 8.56 12.93
CA LYS A 101 -0.75 7.23 12.38
C LYS A 101 -0.24 7.32 10.95
N GLU A 102 -0.83 8.18 10.14
CA GLU A 102 -0.49 8.37 8.72
C GLU A 102 0.90 8.99 8.57
N ALA A 103 1.21 10.02 9.37
CA ALA A 103 2.53 10.64 9.34
C ALA A 103 3.62 9.66 9.81
N CYS A 104 3.36 8.87 10.87
CA CYS A 104 4.26 7.82 11.32
C CYS A 104 4.47 6.73 10.25
N ASN A 105 3.40 6.23 9.64
CA ASN A 105 3.49 5.23 8.57
C ASN A 105 4.30 5.76 7.39
N ASN A 106 3.99 6.97 6.92
CA ASN A 106 4.66 7.53 5.75
C ASN A 106 6.13 7.84 6.03
N LEU A 107 6.47 8.23 7.28
CA LEU A 107 7.88 8.37 7.68
C LEU A 107 8.56 7.00 7.73
N ALA A 108 7.87 5.96 8.19
CA ALA A 108 8.37 4.59 8.19
C ALA A 108 8.68 4.11 6.76
N VAL A 109 7.78 4.38 5.80
CA VAL A 109 8.00 4.09 4.37
C VAL A 109 9.26 4.80 3.86
N ALA A 110 9.39 6.10 4.12
CA ALA A 110 10.58 6.86 3.71
C ALA A 110 11.86 6.27 4.33
N LYS A 111 11.84 5.93 5.63
CA LYS A 111 12.98 5.33 6.34
C LYS A 111 13.32 3.93 5.85
N TYR A 112 12.33 3.14 5.46
CA TYR A 112 12.53 1.83 4.88
C TYR A 112 13.33 1.92 3.56
N HIS A 113 12.90 2.80 2.65
CA HIS A 113 13.57 3.01 1.35
C HIS A 113 14.95 3.66 1.48
N LEU A 114 15.21 4.39 2.55
CA LEU A 114 16.54 4.89 2.90
C LEU A 114 17.47 3.83 3.53
N GLY A 115 16.98 2.60 3.75
CA GLY A 115 17.74 1.52 4.40
C GLY A 115 17.83 1.66 5.92
N GLU A 116 17.10 2.59 6.52
CA GLU A 116 17.08 2.85 7.96
C GLU A 116 16.05 1.95 8.67
N TRP A 117 16.21 0.62 8.53
CA TRP A 117 15.19 -0.37 8.91
C TRP A 117 14.82 -0.41 10.40
N ASP A 118 15.74 -0.05 11.30
CA ASP A 118 15.46 0.02 12.74
C ASP A 118 14.46 1.15 13.06
N GLN A 119 14.69 2.33 12.48
CA GLN A 119 13.76 3.47 12.60
C GLN A 119 12.43 3.17 11.89
N ALA A 120 12.48 2.57 10.70
CA ALA A 120 11.28 2.17 9.97
C ALA A 120 10.43 1.20 10.80
N ALA A 121 11.03 0.18 11.39
CA ALA A 121 10.32 -0.76 12.26
C ALA A 121 9.65 -0.05 13.44
N ALA A 122 10.36 0.84 14.13
CA ALA A 122 9.81 1.57 15.28
C ALA A 122 8.60 2.45 14.87
N LEU A 123 8.68 3.11 13.72
CA LEU A 123 7.61 3.99 13.22
C LEU A 123 6.40 3.20 12.70
N PHE A 124 6.62 2.11 11.96
CA PHE A 124 5.54 1.21 11.55
C PHE A 124 4.76 0.68 12.76
N LEU A 125 5.48 0.30 13.83
CA LEU A 125 4.83 -0.15 15.07
C LEU A 125 4.00 0.95 15.74
N GLN A 126 4.43 2.21 15.66
CA GLN A 126 3.66 3.35 16.21
C GLN A 126 2.38 3.62 15.42
N SER A 127 2.37 3.34 14.12
CA SER A 127 1.17 3.51 13.28
C SER A 127 0.27 2.27 13.24
N ALA A 128 0.75 1.12 13.71
CA ALA A 128 0.10 -0.16 13.52
C ALA A 128 -1.10 -0.41 14.44
N GLU A 129 -2.09 -1.07 13.88
CA GLU A 129 -3.16 -1.77 14.57
C GLU A 129 -2.88 -3.28 14.62
N PRO A 130 -3.61 -4.05 15.45
CA PRO A 130 -3.49 -5.50 15.45
C PRO A 130 -3.69 -6.08 14.04
N SER A 131 -2.73 -6.89 13.61
CA SER A 131 -2.74 -7.64 12.36
C SER A 131 -2.85 -6.83 11.06
N ASP A 132 -2.65 -5.50 11.11
CA ASP A 132 -2.76 -4.64 9.93
C ASP A 132 -1.49 -4.64 9.05
N TYR A 133 -1.56 -3.90 7.94
CA TYR A 133 -0.45 -3.82 7.00
C TYR A 133 0.77 -3.08 7.56
N ALA A 134 0.57 -2.15 8.49
CA ALA A 134 1.68 -1.48 9.18
C ALA A 134 2.39 -2.45 10.14
N MET A 135 1.67 -3.33 10.84
CA MET A 135 2.24 -4.40 11.65
C MET A 135 2.98 -5.42 10.76
N TYR A 136 2.44 -5.77 9.60
CA TYR A 136 3.13 -6.59 8.60
C TYR A 136 4.46 -5.95 8.19
N SER A 137 4.46 -4.66 7.88
CA SER A 137 5.66 -3.90 7.49
C SER A 137 6.69 -3.80 8.63
N HIS A 138 6.23 -3.64 9.87
CA HIS A 138 7.07 -3.71 11.07
C HIS A 138 7.79 -5.06 11.17
N ILE A 139 7.05 -6.17 11.07
CA ILE A 139 7.59 -7.52 11.17
C ILE A 139 8.58 -7.79 10.03
N TYR A 140 8.26 -7.36 8.80
CA TYR A 140 9.19 -7.48 7.69
C TYR A 140 10.51 -6.75 7.96
N CYS A 141 10.47 -5.54 8.52
CA CYS A 141 11.69 -4.83 8.92
C CYS A 141 12.49 -5.59 9.99
N LEU A 142 11.83 -6.24 10.96
CA LEU A 142 12.51 -7.10 11.95
C LEU A 142 13.23 -8.27 11.27
N ILE A 143 12.61 -8.91 10.29
CA ILE A 143 13.22 -9.99 9.49
C ILE A 143 14.46 -9.48 8.75
N LYS A 144 14.36 -8.32 8.09
CA LYS A 144 15.50 -7.69 7.39
C LYS A 144 16.69 -7.40 8.31
N MET A 145 16.42 -7.11 9.59
CA MET A 145 17.45 -6.91 10.62
C MET A 145 17.93 -8.21 11.28
N GLY A 146 17.40 -9.37 10.89
CA GLY A 146 17.73 -10.67 11.49
C GLY A 146 17.09 -10.92 12.87
N ARG A 147 16.12 -10.10 13.29
CA ARG A 147 15.41 -10.22 14.58
C ARG A 147 14.28 -11.25 14.50
N MET A 148 14.64 -12.47 14.11
CA MET A 148 13.67 -13.53 13.73
C MET A 148 12.73 -13.95 14.85
N ASN A 149 13.22 -14.04 16.09
CA ASN A 149 12.38 -14.45 17.23
C ASN A 149 11.29 -13.42 17.56
N GLU A 150 11.63 -12.13 17.47
CA GLU A 150 10.70 -11.04 17.71
C GLU A 150 9.66 -10.98 16.59
N ALA A 151 10.11 -11.06 15.33
CA ALA A 151 9.24 -11.15 14.17
C ALA A 151 8.25 -12.32 14.29
N LYS A 152 8.74 -13.52 14.64
CA LYS A 152 7.89 -14.69 14.83
C LYS A 152 6.87 -14.50 15.96
N HIS A 153 7.29 -13.96 17.10
CA HIS A 153 6.39 -13.71 18.23
C HIS A 153 5.25 -12.76 17.84
N MET A 154 5.57 -11.66 17.16
CA MET A 154 4.57 -10.69 16.70
C MET A 154 3.64 -11.28 15.65
N LEU A 155 4.17 -12.06 14.69
CA LEU A 155 3.37 -12.69 13.64
C LEU A 155 2.40 -13.74 14.19
N HIS A 156 2.72 -14.41 15.30
CA HIS A 156 1.81 -15.33 15.97
C HIS A 156 0.57 -14.65 16.57
N ALA A 157 0.64 -13.33 16.82
CA ALA A 157 -0.51 -12.59 17.30
C ALA A 157 -1.51 -12.23 16.20
N PHE A 158 -1.21 -12.50 14.93
CA PHE A 158 -2.11 -12.16 13.82
C PHE A 158 -3.42 -12.95 13.89
N SER A 159 -4.52 -12.24 13.69
CA SER A 159 -5.88 -12.75 13.76
C SER A 159 -6.70 -12.27 12.58
N GLU A 160 -7.38 -13.20 11.91
CA GLU A 160 -8.31 -12.92 10.80
C GLU A 160 -9.60 -12.21 11.26
N GLN A 161 -9.81 -12.08 12.57
CA GLN A 161 -10.96 -11.38 13.16
C GLN A 161 -10.69 -9.90 13.42
N ASP A 162 -9.45 -9.45 13.23
CA ASP A 162 -9.08 -8.06 13.42
C ASP A 162 -9.58 -7.21 12.24
N GLU A 163 -10.09 -6.02 12.54
CA GLU A 163 -10.81 -5.15 11.58
C GLU A 163 -10.02 -4.86 10.30
N HIS A 164 -8.71 -4.61 10.46
CA HIS A 164 -7.80 -4.25 9.37
C HIS A 164 -6.83 -5.36 9.02
N PHE A 165 -7.22 -6.63 9.19
CA PHE A 165 -6.38 -7.79 8.92
C PHE A 165 -5.69 -7.71 7.53
N ALA A 166 -4.35 -7.79 7.53
CA ALA A 166 -3.53 -7.61 6.33
C ALA A 166 -3.76 -8.67 5.23
N GLY A 167 -4.38 -9.80 5.58
CA GLY A 167 -4.67 -10.90 4.65
C GLY A 167 -3.77 -12.11 4.87
N GLU A 168 -4.31 -13.28 4.55
CA GLU A 168 -3.71 -14.58 4.82
C GLU A 168 -2.43 -14.82 4.03
N VAL A 169 -2.37 -14.31 2.78
CA VAL A 169 -1.20 -14.43 1.91
C VAL A 169 0.00 -13.71 2.53
N HIS A 170 -0.17 -12.45 2.95
CA HIS A 170 0.89 -11.67 3.59
C HIS A 170 1.43 -12.36 4.85
N VAL A 171 0.54 -12.92 5.68
CA VAL A 171 0.96 -13.68 6.87
C VAL A 171 1.76 -14.92 6.50
N ALA A 172 1.30 -15.68 5.51
CA ALA A 172 1.99 -16.87 5.02
C ALA A 172 3.40 -16.54 4.49
N GLU A 173 3.53 -15.44 3.74
CA GLU A 173 4.80 -15.00 3.16
C GLU A 173 5.83 -14.62 4.21
N LEU A 174 5.43 -13.97 5.30
CA LEU A 174 6.33 -13.70 6.43
C LEU A 174 6.75 -14.99 7.15
N TYR A 175 5.85 -15.98 7.27
CA TYR A 175 6.24 -17.28 7.81
C TYR A 175 7.25 -18.00 6.88
N VAL A 176 7.17 -17.82 5.56
CA VAL A 176 8.19 -18.33 4.62
C VAL A 176 9.55 -17.67 4.88
N GLU A 177 9.60 -16.35 5.04
CA GLU A 177 10.84 -15.62 5.36
C GLU A 177 11.43 -16.05 6.71
N LEU A 178 10.58 -16.40 7.67
CA LEU A 178 10.95 -16.95 8.98
C LEU A 178 11.29 -18.45 8.97
N GLN A 179 11.26 -19.10 7.79
CA GLN A 179 11.46 -20.55 7.61
C GLN A 179 10.49 -21.42 8.44
N CYS A 180 9.32 -20.87 8.78
CA CYS A 180 8.25 -21.55 9.52
C CYS A 180 7.25 -22.15 8.53
N PHE A 181 7.69 -23.15 7.76
CA PHE A 181 6.96 -23.64 6.59
C PHE A 181 5.61 -24.29 6.94
N SER A 182 5.48 -24.91 8.11
CA SER A 182 4.20 -25.47 8.58
C SER A 182 3.13 -24.40 8.75
N GLU A 183 3.48 -23.29 9.39
CA GLU A 183 2.61 -22.13 9.60
C GLU A 183 2.32 -21.44 8.26
N ALA A 184 3.33 -21.29 7.38
CA ALA A 184 3.15 -20.74 6.05
C ALA A 184 2.13 -21.54 5.23
N VAL A 185 2.27 -22.86 5.16
CA VAL A 185 1.34 -23.76 4.45
C VAL A 185 -0.07 -23.68 5.03
N HIS A 186 -0.21 -23.56 6.35
CA HIS A 186 -1.52 -23.38 7.00
C HIS A 186 -2.22 -22.10 6.50
N TRP A 187 -1.51 -20.98 6.46
CA TRP A 187 -2.08 -19.71 6.00
C TRP A 187 -2.33 -19.67 4.49
N PHE A 188 -1.44 -20.23 3.66
CA PHE A 188 -1.68 -20.37 2.21
C PHE A 188 -2.90 -21.25 1.90
N LYS A 189 -3.16 -22.29 2.71
CA LYS A 189 -4.37 -23.11 2.55
C LYS A 189 -5.64 -22.33 2.81
N LYS A 190 -5.61 -21.37 3.76
CA LYS A 190 -6.75 -20.48 4.03
C LYS A 190 -7.01 -19.54 2.85
N SER A 191 -5.97 -19.01 2.22
CA SER A 191 -6.09 -18.10 1.07
C SER A 191 -6.52 -18.79 -0.24
N TRP A 192 -6.40 -20.13 -0.33
CA TRP A 192 -6.53 -20.86 -1.59
C TRP A 192 -7.85 -20.63 -2.35
N ASN A 193 -8.95 -20.43 -1.63
CA ASN A 193 -10.28 -20.28 -2.22
C ASN A 193 -10.77 -18.82 -2.28
N THR A 194 -10.02 -17.87 -1.73
CA THR A 194 -10.42 -16.47 -1.63
C THR A 194 -9.61 -15.55 -2.54
N TYR A 195 -8.35 -15.90 -2.85
CA TYR A 195 -7.47 -15.09 -3.67
C TYR A 195 -7.32 -15.67 -5.09
N TYR A 196 -7.11 -14.76 -6.04
CA TYR A 196 -6.62 -15.13 -7.36
C TYR A 196 -5.25 -15.80 -7.26
N LYS A 197 -5.05 -16.89 -8.00
CA LYS A 197 -3.85 -17.71 -7.95
C LYS A 197 -2.76 -17.12 -8.86
N SER A 198 -2.21 -15.98 -8.45
CA SER A 198 -1.06 -15.37 -9.12
C SER A 198 0.22 -16.15 -8.80
N PRO A 199 1.20 -16.19 -9.73
CA PRO A 199 2.47 -16.86 -9.48
C PRO A 199 3.21 -16.33 -8.24
N ASP A 200 3.07 -15.06 -7.89
CA ASP A 200 3.81 -14.40 -6.81
C ASP A 200 3.72 -15.16 -5.48
N TRP A 201 2.49 -15.42 -5.02
CA TRP A 201 2.27 -16.10 -3.76
C TRP A 201 2.16 -17.62 -3.91
N VAL A 202 1.62 -18.11 -5.03
CA VAL A 202 1.46 -19.56 -5.25
C VAL A 202 2.83 -20.24 -5.36
N CYS A 203 3.81 -19.62 -6.02
CA CYS A 203 5.16 -20.16 -6.08
C CYS A 203 5.79 -20.26 -4.68
N ARG A 204 5.52 -19.29 -3.79
CA ARG A 204 5.96 -19.32 -2.39
C ARG A 204 5.22 -20.41 -1.60
N TYR A 205 3.96 -20.68 -1.89
CA TYR A 205 3.22 -21.81 -1.32
C TYR A 205 3.81 -23.16 -1.74
N ILE A 206 4.06 -23.35 -3.04
CA ILE A 206 4.72 -24.54 -3.59
C ILE A 206 6.10 -24.72 -2.94
N TYR A 207 6.87 -23.65 -2.81
CA TYR A 207 8.16 -23.67 -2.11
C TYR A 207 8.01 -24.15 -0.67
N ALA A 208 7.07 -23.61 0.10
CA ALA A 208 6.84 -24.05 1.48
C ALA A 208 6.46 -25.55 1.57
N LEU A 209 5.66 -26.06 0.64
CA LEU A 209 5.33 -27.49 0.56
C LEU A 209 6.56 -28.36 0.27
N VAL A 210 7.44 -27.93 -0.64
CA VAL A 210 8.70 -28.63 -0.94
C VAL A 210 9.62 -28.65 0.29
N GLN A 211 9.75 -27.53 1.01
CA GLN A 211 10.54 -27.48 2.25
C GLN A 211 9.99 -28.38 3.35
N MET A 212 8.69 -28.66 3.35
CA MET A 212 8.04 -29.64 4.24
C MET A 212 8.14 -31.09 3.75
N ASN A 213 8.85 -31.36 2.65
CA ASN A 213 8.91 -32.67 1.98
C ASN A 213 7.52 -33.18 1.55
N ALA A 214 6.58 -32.27 1.28
CA ALA A 214 5.22 -32.56 0.82
C ALA A 214 5.13 -32.50 -0.71
N MET A 215 6.03 -33.23 -1.40
CA MET A 215 6.19 -33.15 -2.86
C MET A 215 4.90 -33.45 -3.63
N GLN A 216 4.11 -34.43 -3.17
CA GLN A 216 2.86 -34.79 -3.84
C GLN A 216 1.86 -33.62 -3.83
N ALA A 217 1.71 -32.94 -2.69
CA ALA A 217 0.85 -31.76 -2.59
C ALA A 217 1.37 -30.60 -3.44
N ALA A 218 2.69 -30.42 -3.53
CA ALA A 218 3.30 -29.41 -4.38
C ALA A 218 3.01 -29.65 -5.87
N ILE A 219 3.06 -30.93 -6.31
CA ILE A 219 2.67 -31.34 -7.67
C ILE A 219 1.20 -31.05 -7.93
N GLU A 220 0.31 -31.48 -7.04
CA GLU A 220 -1.14 -31.26 -7.17
C GLU A 220 -1.50 -29.78 -7.31
N ILE A 221 -0.91 -28.92 -6.47
CA ILE A 221 -1.10 -27.46 -6.53
C ILE A 221 -0.58 -26.88 -7.85
N THR A 222 0.58 -27.34 -8.30
CA THR A 222 1.17 -26.89 -9.57
C THR A 222 0.30 -27.29 -10.77
N GLU A 223 -0.14 -28.54 -10.82
CA GLU A 223 -1.02 -29.07 -11.88
C GLU A 223 -2.36 -28.33 -11.90
N GLN A 224 -2.94 -28.06 -10.73
CA GLN A 224 -4.16 -27.28 -10.60
C GLN A 224 -4.00 -25.87 -11.18
N CYS A 225 -2.89 -25.18 -10.87
CA CYS A 225 -2.61 -23.85 -11.41
C CYS A 225 -2.37 -23.87 -12.92
N ILE A 226 -1.67 -24.86 -13.46
CA ILE A 226 -1.47 -25.01 -14.91
C ILE A 226 -2.82 -25.22 -15.61
N GLN A 227 -3.70 -26.05 -15.05
CA GLN A 227 -5.03 -26.29 -15.62
C GLN A 227 -5.88 -25.02 -15.58
N LEU A 228 -5.92 -24.31 -14.45
CA LEU A 228 -6.66 -23.04 -14.35
C LEU A 228 -6.20 -22.03 -15.39
N LYS A 229 -4.88 -21.88 -15.60
CA LYS A 229 -4.37 -20.98 -16.65
C LYS A 229 -4.69 -21.47 -18.06
N GLN A 230 -4.74 -22.78 -18.27
CA GLN A 230 -5.17 -23.32 -19.55
C GLN A 230 -6.65 -23.01 -19.82
N ASP A 231 -7.50 -23.15 -18.80
CA ASP A 231 -8.93 -22.84 -18.88
C ASP A 231 -9.12 -21.33 -19.16
N ASP A 232 -8.41 -20.45 -18.43
CA ASP A 232 -8.43 -18.99 -18.66
C ASP A 232 -8.01 -18.63 -20.10
N ILE A 233 -7.00 -19.30 -20.66
CA ILE A 233 -6.53 -19.08 -22.04
C ILE A 233 -7.59 -19.51 -23.05
N GLU A 234 -8.22 -20.68 -22.85
CA GLU A 234 -9.26 -21.20 -23.75
C GLU A 234 -10.52 -20.33 -23.74
N GLU A 235 -10.90 -19.81 -22.56
CA GLU A 235 -12.00 -18.88 -22.40
C GLU A 235 -11.73 -17.56 -23.13
N GLU A 236 -10.56 -16.95 -22.90
CA GLU A 236 -10.18 -15.71 -23.55
C GLU A 236 -10.08 -15.87 -25.08
N GLN A 237 -9.53 -16.98 -25.59
CA GLN A 237 -9.46 -17.25 -27.03
C GLN A 237 -10.84 -17.39 -27.70
N ALA A 238 -11.86 -17.77 -26.93
CA ALA A 238 -13.23 -17.89 -27.41
C ALA A 238 -14.00 -16.56 -27.35
N GLU A 239 -13.47 -15.54 -26.65
CA GLU A 239 -14.10 -14.24 -26.48
C GLU A 239 -14.00 -13.39 -27.76
N LEU A 240 -15.08 -12.66 -28.06
CA LEU A 240 -15.14 -11.78 -29.23
C LEU A 240 -14.57 -10.41 -28.86
N CYS A 241 -13.63 -9.91 -29.65
CA CYS A 241 -13.10 -8.55 -29.49
C CYS A 241 -14.17 -7.49 -29.86
N GLU A 242 -14.24 -6.42 -29.06
CA GLU A 242 -15.17 -5.29 -29.21
C GLU A 242 -14.42 -3.94 -29.25
N GLU A 243 -15.13 -2.80 -29.29
CA GLU A 243 -14.50 -1.48 -29.40
C GLU A 243 -13.60 -1.13 -28.19
N GLU A 244 -13.91 -1.64 -27.00
CA GLU A 244 -13.14 -1.42 -25.76
C GLU A 244 -12.16 -2.56 -25.42
N TRP A 245 -12.28 -3.73 -26.07
CA TRP A 245 -11.39 -4.88 -25.93
C TRP A 245 -10.89 -5.31 -27.29
N THR A 246 -9.74 -4.78 -27.69
CA THR A 246 -9.23 -4.99 -29.04
C THR A 246 -8.47 -6.31 -29.16
N GLU A 247 -8.27 -6.80 -30.38
CA GLU A 247 -7.40 -7.95 -30.65
C GLU A 247 -5.98 -7.77 -30.09
N SER A 248 -5.51 -6.52 -29.99
CA SER A 248 -4.22 -6.21 -29.39
C SER A 248 -4.23 -6.40 -27.87
N ASP A 249 -5.30 -5.96 -27.20
CA ASP A 249 -5.44 -6.09 -25.75
C ASP A 249 -5.58 -7.57 -25.36
N GLN A 250 -6.42 -8.30 -26.09
CA GLN A 250 -6.55 -9.75 -25.97
C GLN A 250 -5.20 -10.47 -26.16
N ALA A 251 -4.43 -10.12 -27.20
CA ALA A 251 -3.13 -10.73 -27.43
C ALA A 251 -2.12 -10.45 -26.29
N VAL A 252 -2.16 -9.26 -25.68
CA VAL A 252 -1.33 -8.92 -24.52
C VAL A 252 -1.72 -9.77 -23.31
N TYR A 253 -3.02 -9.89 -23.04
CA TYR A 253 -3.52 -10.66 -21.91
C TYR A 253 -3.26 -12.17 -22.07
N LEU A 254 -3.52 -12.74 -23.25
CA LEU A 254 -3.18 -14.13 -23.57
C LEU A 254 -1.69 -14.42 -23.36
N LYS A 255 -0.81 -13.50 -23.78
CA LYS A 255 0.64 -13.63 -23.56
C LYS A 255 0.99 -13.61 -22.07
N GLN A 256 0.30 -12.81 -21.26
CA GLN A 256 0.47 -12.83 -19.80
C GLN A 256 0.08 -14.20 -19.24
N LEU A 257 -1.11 -14.72 -19.57
CA LEU A 257 -1.57 -16.04 -19.11
C LEU A 257 -0.62 -17.17 -19.52
N GLU A 258 -0.11 -17.14 -20.75
CA GLU A 258 0.90 -18.09 -21.23
C GLU A 258 2.20 -18.01 -20.42
N THR A 259 2.63 -16.79 -20.07
CA THR A 259 3.82 -16.57 -19.24
C THR A 259 3.62 -17.15 -17.84
N GLU A 260 2.50 -16.85 -17.19
CA GLU A 260 2.17 -17.38 -15.86
C GLU A 260 2.06 -18.92 -15.87
N LYS A 261 1.44 -19.50 -16.90
CA LYS A 261 1.37 -20.95 -17.08
C LYS A 261 2.76 -21.58 -17.24
N GLN A 262 3.65 -20.93 -18.01
CA GLN A 262 5.03 -21.38 -18.16
C GLN A 262 5.80 -21.29 -16.85
N GLU A 263 5.57 -20.28 -16.02
CA GLU A 263 6.18 -20.18 -14.70
C GLU A 263 5.81 -21.39 -13.83
N TYR A 264 4.52 -21.74 -13.75
CA TYR A 264 4.07 -22.93 -13.02
C TYR A 264 4.66 -24.23 -13.58
N THR A 265 4.81 -24.35 -14.90
CA THR A 265 5.38 -25.56 -15.52
C THR A 265 6.82 -25.82 -15.06
N HIS A 266 7.59 -24.77 -14.79
CA HIS A 266 9.01 -24.89 -14.44
C HIS A 266 9.31 -24.71 -12.94
N ILE A 267 8.34 -24.25 -12.14
CA ILE A 267 8.60 -23.81 -10.76
C ILE A 267 9.15 -24.93 -9.86
N LEU A 268 8.61 -26.14 -9.95
CA LEU A 268 9.06 -27.29 -9.14
C LEU A 268 10.50 -27.68 -9.46
N ALA A 269 10.87 -27.67 -10.74
CA ALA A 269 12.22 -27.94 -11.18
C ALA A 269 13.18 -26.86 -10.65
N LYS A 270 12.84 -25.58 -10.82
CA LYS A 270 13.61 -24.45 -10.29
C LYS A 270 13.82 -24.58 -8.78
N ILE A 271 12.75 -24.84 -8.01
CA ILE A 271 12.84 -24.97 -6.55
C ILE A 271 13.74 -26.14 -6.15
N SER A 272 13.65 -27.27 -6.87
CA SER A 272 14.50 -28.45 -6.64
C SER A 272 15.98 -28.16 -6.93
N GLU A 273 16.27 -27.22 -7.81
CA GLU A 273 17.62 -26.72 -8.12
C GLU A 273 18.10 -25.63 -7.14
N GLY A 274 17.30 -25.27 -6.14
CA GLY A 274 17.64 -24.30 -5.10
C GLY A 274 17.08 -22.89 -5.32
N TYR A 275 16.18 -22.69 -6.29
CA TYR A 275 15.46 -21.43 -6.43
C TYR A 275 14.54 -21.18 -5.24
N VAL A 276 14.66 -20.01 -4.64
CA VAL A 276 13.72 -19.51 -3.62
C VAL A 276 12.90 -18.40 -4.28
N PRO A 277 11.58 -18.57 -4.44
CA PRO A 277 10.73 -17.50 -4.96
C PRO A 277 10.86 -16.26 -4.07
N PRO A 278 11.15 -15.07 -4.63
CA PRO A 278 11.35 -13.86 -3.84
C PRO A 278 10.05 -13.41 -3.18
N LEU A 279 10.15 -12.60 -2.12
CA LEU A 279 9.01 -11.87 -1.57
C LEU A 279 8.98 -10.50 -2.24
N ASP A 280 7.90 -10.17 -2.93
CA ASP A 280 7.69 -8.82 -3.42
C ASP A 280 7.07 -7.96 -2.31
N PHE A 281 7.93 -7.44 -1.43
CA PHE A 281 7.50 -6.56 -0.35
C PHE A 281 7.28 -5.14 -0.88
N MET A 282 6.02 -4.69 -0.85
CA MET A 282 5.65 -3.32 -1.15
C MET A 282 5.33 -2.55 0.14
N THR A 283 5.75 -1.30 0.21
CA THR A 283 5.30 -0.37 1.26
C THR A 283 4.05 0.36 0.81
N SER A 284 3.10 0.58 1.70
CA SER A 284 1.91 1.40 1.41
C SER A 284 2.00 2.76 2.09
N VAL A 285 1.73 3.82 1.32
CA VAL A 285 1.56 5.18 1.83
C VAL A 285 0.12 5.36 2.29
N ASN A 286 -0.06 5.75 3.54
CA ASN A 286 -1.38 6.03 4.12
C ASN A 286 -1.76 7.48 3.85
N SER A 287 -3.01 7.69 3.49
CA SER A 287 -3.58 9.02 3.29
C SER A 287 -4.81 9.20 4.17
N VAL A 288 -5.00 10.42 4.66
CA VAL A 288 -6.19 10.85 5.39
C VAL A 288 -6.58 12.24 4.92
N CYS A 289 -7.83 12.63 5.12
CA CYS A 289 -8.33 13.93 4.73
C CYS A 289 -7.61 15.08 5.49
N TYR A 290 -6.69 15.78 4.81
CA TYR A 290 -6.03 16.98 5.34
C TYR A 290 -6.79 18.28 5.01
N LEU A 291 -8.09 18.20 4.70
CA LEU A 291 -8.92 19.38 4.45
C LEU A 291 -9.34 20.05 5.77
N PHE A 292 -8.83 21.26 6.02
CA PHE A 292 -9.26 22.12 7.11
C PHE A 292 -10.76 22.43 7.01
N GLY A 293 -11.52 22.07 8.06
CA GLY A 293 -12.96 22.27 8.17
C GLY A 293 -13.80 21.09 7.68
N CYS A 294 -13.19 19.92 7.38
CA CYS A 294 -13.93 18.70 7.07
C CYS A 294 -14.60 18.15 8.34
N SER A 295 -15.94 18.17 8.38
CA SER A 295 -16.72 17.74 9.55
C SER A 295 -16.75 16.23 9.75
N ARG A 296 -16.36 15.44 8.74
CA ARG A 296 -16.38 13.96 8.77
C ARG A 296 -15.30 13.36 9.67
N HIS A 297 -14.15 14.03 9.83
CA HIS A 297 -12.97 13.43 10.46
C HIS A 297 -12.53 14.11 11.78
N GLY A 298 -13.19 15.20 12.21
CA GLY A 298 -13.14 15.69 13.60
C GLY A 298 -11.79 16.14 14.19
N HIS A 299 -10.75 16.37 13.38
CA HIS A 299 -9.43 16.86 13.79
C HIS A 299 -9.45 18.19 14.57
N SER A 300 -8.47 18.38 15.46
CA SER A 300 -8.33 19.52 16.36
C SER A 300 -8.15 20.85 15.62
N GLU A 301 -7.50 20.84 14.47
CA GLU A 301 -7.30 21.98 13.56
C GLU A 301 -8.61 22.48 12.92
N TYR A 302 -9.74 21.79 13.14
CA TYR A 302 -11.06 22.20 12.64
C TYR A 302 -11.78 23.17 13.56
N LYS A 303 -11.19 23.50 14.71
CA LYS A 303 -11.73 24.44 15.68
C LYS A 303 -10.90 25.71 15.64
N ASP A 304 -11.23 26.61 14.73
CA ASP A 304 -11.31 28.07 14.94
C ASP A 304 -11.64 28.82 13.64
#